data_AF-A0A2D6TTX7-F1
#
_entry.id   AF-A0A2D6TTX7-F1
#
_cell.length_a   1.000
_cell.length_b   1.000
_cell.length_c   1.000
_cell.angle_alpha   90.00
_cell.angle_beta   90.00
_cell.angle_gamma   90.00
#
_symmetry.space_group_name_H-M   'P 1'
#
loop_
_entity.id
_entity.type
_entity.pdbx_description
1 polymer ?
#
loop_
_entity_poly.entity_id
_entity_poly.type
_entity_poly.pdbx_seq_one_letter_code
_entity_poly.pdbx_strand_id
1 'polypeptide(L)' 'MAKKGAVEKIRLVSTGTNAKGNPTGFTYYIKKNVRNITEKMKLRKYDPRAIHPETGKPGCHVDFMEKKMPPSKKN' A
#
# COMPACT_ATOMS: atom_id res chain seq x y z
N MET A 1 -27.51 -12.16 12.83
CA MET A 1 -26.27 -11.39 12.51
C MET A 1 -25.97 -11.54 11.03
N ALA A 2 -25.75 -10.46 10.28
CA ALA A 2 -25.39 -10.55 8.87
C ALA A 2 -24.03 -11.22 8.71
N LYS A 3 -23.90 -12.18 7.78
CA LYS A 3 -22.60 -12.79 7.46
C LYS A 3 -21.67 -11.69 6.93
N LYS A 4 -20.46 -11.60 7.49
CA LYS A 4 -19.42 -10.69 7.02
C LYS A 4 -19.22 -10.91 5.51
N GLY A 5 -19.36 -9.83 4.73
CA GLY A 5 -19.15 -9.88 3.28
C GLY A 5 -17.73 -10.32 2.94
N ALA A 6 -17.54 -10.93 1.77
CA ALA A 6 -16.24 -11.41 1.29
C ALA A 6 -15.27 -10.28 0.90
N VAL A 7 -15.72 -9.03 0.94
CA VAL A 7 -14.93 -7.86 0.56
C VAL A 7 -14.32 -7.24 1.80
N GLU A 8 -12.99 -7.30 1.91
CA GLU A 8 -12.23 -6.72 3.01
C GLU A 8 -11.46 -5.49 2.54
N LYS A 9 -11.29 -4.51 3.44
CA LYS A 9 -10.46 -3.33 3.20
C LYS A 9 -9.01 -3.69 3.54
N ILE A 10 -8.13 -3.59 2.56
CA ILE A 10 -6.71 -3.87 2.70
C ILE A 10 -5.89 -2.59 2.62
N ARG A 11 -4.69 -2.63 3.19
CA ARG A 11 -3.71 -1.54 3.16
C ARG A 11 -2.57 -1.92 2.23
N LEU A 12 -2.35 -1.11 1.20
CA LEU A 12 -1.21 -1.20 0.33
C LEU A 12 -0.19 -0.15 0.74
N VAL A 13 1.04 -0.56 1.01
CA VAL A 13 2.14 0.32 1.43
C VAL A 13 3.14 0.45 0.30
N SER A 14 3.53 1.70 0.01
CA SER A 14 4.55 2.02 -0.98
C SER A 14 5.88 1.34 -0.64
N THR A 15 6.53 0.80 -1.66
CA THR A 15 7.93 0.34 -1.58
C THR A 15 8.93 1.47 -1.88
N GLY A 16 8.44 2.68 -2.21
CA GLY A 16 9.30 3.81 -2.51
C GLY A 16 10.09 4.30 -1.30
N THR A 17 11.24 4.89 -1.58
CA THR A 17 12.10 5.58 -0.60
C THR A 17 12.05 7.08 -0.79
N ASN A 18 12.19 7.83 0.30
CA ASN A 18 12.30 9.27 0.27
C ASN A 18 13.77 9.71 0.08
N ALA A 19 14.00 11.03 -0.01
CA ALA A 19 15.34 11.60 -0.20
C ALA A 19 16.35 11.23 0.92
N LYS A 20 15.86 10.77 2.08
CA LYS A 20 16.68 10.33 3.21
C LYS A 20 16.93 8.81 3.20
N GLY A 21 16.54 8.10 2.14
CA GLY A 21 16.65 6.65 2.04
C GLY A 21 15.64 5.86 2.87
N ASN A 22 14.69 6.53 3.53
CA ASN A 22 13.70 5.87 4.36
C ASN A 22 12.44 5.53 3.56
N PRO A 23 11.67 4.48 3.92
CA PRO A 23 10.39 4.20 3.31
C PRO A 23 9.46 5.42 3.37
N THR A 24 8.77 5.74 2.28
CA THR A 24 7.87 6.92 2.25
C THR A 24 6.70 6.77 3.21
N GLY A 25 6.31 5.52 3.49
CA GLY A 25 5.14 5.19 4.31
C GLY A 25 3.82 5.60 3.66
N PHE A 26 3.83 5.96 2.37
CA PHE A 26 2.60 6.31 1.66
C PHE A 26 1.74 5.08 1.47
N THR A 27 0.44 5.18 1.73
CA THR A 27 -0.45 4.01 1.72
C THR A 27 -1.77 4.28 1.02
N TYR A 28 -2.19 3.32 0.21
CA TYR A 28 -3.54 3.27 -0.33
C TYR A 28 -4.39 2.27 0.43
N TYR A 29 -5.67 2.58 0.56
CA TYR A 29 -6.66 1.63 1.04
C TYR A 29 -7.57 1.24 -0.09
N ILE A 30 -7.70 -0.06 -0.34
CA ILE A 30 -8.57 -0.60 -1.39
C ILE A 30 -9.42 -1.72 -0.82
N LYS A 31 -10.49 -2.05 -1.55
CA LYS A 31 -11.34 -3.20 -1.26
C LYS A 31 -10.86 -4.40 -2.07
N LYS A 32 -10.71 -5.56 -1.42
CA LYS A 32 -10.31 -6.82 -2.03
C LYS A 32 -11.34 -7.89 -1.70
N ASN A 33 -11.75 -8.68 -2.69
CA ASN A 33 -12.57 -9.85 -2.45
C ASN A 33 -11.66 -11.04 -2.12
N VAL A 34 -11.62 -11.42 -0.84
CA VAL A 34 -10.70 -12.44 -0.32
C VAL A 34 -11.07 -13.86 -0.75
N ARG A 35 -12.28 -14.07 -1.28
CA ARG A 35 -12.67 -15.38 -1.85
C ARG A 35 -12.03 -15.64 -3.21
N ASN A 36 -11.81 -14.60 -4.00
CA ASN A 36 -11.27 -14.74 -5.36
C ASN A 36 -9.75 -14.54 -5.38
N ILE A 37 -9.24 -13.64 -4.53
CA ILE A 37 -7.82 -13.28 -4.51
C ILE A 37 -7.26 -13.66 -3.14
N THR A 38 -6.61 -14.82 -3.08
CA THR A 38 -5.99 -15.35 -1.85
C THR A 38 -4.57 -14.79 -1.64
N GLU A 39 -3.88 -14.46 -2.72
CA GLU A 39 -2.50 -13.95 -2.69
C GLU A 39 -2.41 -12.49 -2.25
N LYS A 40 -1.24 -12.08 -1.75
CA LYS A 40 -0.99 -10.68 -1.39
C LYS A 40 -0.98 -9.80 -2.64
N MET A 41 -1.78 -8.74 -2.62
CA MET A 41 -1.90 -7.86 -3.77
C MET A 41 -0.68 -6.95 -3.90
N LYS A 42 -0.17 -6.84 -5.13
CA LYS A 42 0.88 -5.90 -5.53
C LYS A 42 0.35 -5.05 -6.68
N LEU A 43 0.39 -3.73 -6.55
CA LEU A 43 -0.06 -2.80 -7.58
C LEU A 43 0.98 -1.71 -7.81
N ARG A 44 1.27 -1.41 -9.07
CA ARG A 44 2.10 -0.26 -9.42
C ARG A 44 1.24 1.00 -9.40
N LYS A 45 1.56 1.95 -8.52
CA LYS A 45 0.83 3.21 -8.36
C LYS A 45 1.79 4.37 -8.13
N TYR A 46 1.29 5.59 -8.34
CA TYR A 46 2.05 6.79 -8.08
C TYR A 46 2.20 7.02 -6.57
N ASP A 47 3.45 7.25 -6.14
CA ASP A 47 3.80 7.77 -4.83
C ASP A 47 4.42 9.17 -4.99
N PRO A 48 3.75 10.25 -4.52
CA PRO A 48 4.26 11.61 -4.64
C PRO A 48 5.52 11.86 -3.79
N ARG A 49 5.79 11.01 -2.79
CA ARG A 49 6.91 11.16 -1.84
C ARG A 49 8.11 10.31 -2.20
N ALA A 50 7.96 9.37 -3.14
CA ALA A 50 9.04 8.50 -3.57
C ALA A 50 10.00 9.28 -4.47
N ILE A 51 11.31 9.08 -4.29
CA ILE A 51 12.33 9.65 -5.18
C ILE A 51 12.51 8.71 -6.37
N HIS A 52 12.47 9.26 -7.58
CA HIS A 52 12.77 8.50 -8.79
C HIS A 52 14.27 8.16 -8.84
N PRO A 53 14.66 6.89 -9.04
CA PRO A 53 16.07 6.48 -8.99
C PRO A 53 16.92 7.14 -10.08
N GLU A 54 16.36 7.33 -11.28
CA GLU A 54 17.11 7.89 -12.42
C GLU A 54 17.17 9.43 -12.43
N THR A 55 16.09 10.12 -12.05
CA THR A 55 16.01 11.58 -12.17
C THR A 55 16.28 12.30 -10.86
N GLY A 56 16.33 11.58 -9.73
CA GLY A 56 16.49 12.17 -8.39
C GLY A 56 15.34 13.06 -7.94
N LYS A 57 14.28 13.19 -8.73
CA LYS A 57 13.13 14.06 -8.45
C LYS A 57 12.07 13.34 -7.60
N PRO A 58 11.30 14.07 -6.78
CA PRO A 58 10.16 13.50 -6.08
C PRO A 58 9.01 13.16 -7.02
N GLY A 59 8.32 12.07 -6.70
CA GLY A 59 7.16 11.58 -7.44
C GLY A 59 7.51 10.54 -8.49
N CYS A 60 7.17 9.27 -8.25
CA CYS A 60 7.32 8.21 -9.24
C CYS A 60 6.31 7.07 -9.05
N HIS A 61 6.13 6.27 -10.10
CA HIS A 61 5.31 5.06 -10.04
C HIS A 61 6.13 3.91 -9.44
N VAL A 62 5.75 3.51 -8.24
CA VAL A 62 6.39 2.44 -7.48
C VAL A 62 5.41 1.32 -7.20
N ASP A 63 5.93 0.19 -6.76
CA ASP A 63 5.11 -0.90 -6.31
C ASP A 63 4.52 -0.60 -4.93
N PHE A 64 3.28 -1.00 -4.76
CA PHE A 64 2.58 -0.96 -3.48
C PHE A 64 2.21 -2.39 -3.10
N MET A 65 2.64 -2.81 -1.91
CA MET A 65 2.45 -4.17 -1.41
C MET A 65 1.45 -4.20 -0.26
N GLU A 66 0.61 -5.24 -0.24
CA GLU A 66 -0.34 -5.48 0.85
C GLU A 66 0.36 -5.73 2.19
N LYS A 67 0.01 -4.91 3.19
CA LYS A 67 0.42 -5.08 4.59
C LYS A 67 -0.81 -5.13 5.51
N LYS A 68 -0.60 -5.63 6.73
CA LYS A 68 -1.63 -5.70 7.77
C LYS A 68 -2.21 -4.30 8.05
N MET A 69 -3.53 -4.25 8.26
CA MET A 69 -4.21 -3.04 8.71
C MET A 69 -3.64 -2.54 10.03
N PRO A 70 -3.53 -1.22 10.23
CA PRO A 70 -3.12 -0.66 11.52
C PRO A 70 -4.12 -1.08 12.61
N PRO A 71 -3.65 -1.28 13.85
CA PRO A 71 -4.53 -1.59 14.96
C PRO A 71 -5.47 -0.41 15.22
N SER A 72 -6.71 -0.71 15.60
CA SER A 72 -7.74 0.30 15.91
C SER A 72 -7.43 1.07 17.20
N LYS A 73 -6.80 0.39 18.18
CA LYS A 73 -6.30 1.01 19.40
C LYS A 73 -4.81 1.23 19.28
N LYS A 74 -4.37 2.41 19.71
CA LYS A 74 -2.95 2.70 19.90
C LYS A 74 -2.53 1.94 21.16
N ASN A 75 -1.57 1.03 21.02
CA ASN A 75 -0.88 0.44 22.18
C ASN A 75 0.03 1.50 22.80
#